data_AF-A0A9E5RH12-F1
#
_entry.id   AF-A0A9E5RH12-F1
#
_cell.length_a   1.000
_cell.length_b   1.000
_cell.length_c   1.000
_cell.angle_alpha   90.00
_cell.angle_beta   90.00
_cell.angle_gamma   90.00
#
_symmetry.space_group_name_H-M   'P 1'
#
loop_
_entity.id
_entity.type
_entity.pdbx_description
1 polymer ?
#
loop_
_entity_poly.entity_id
_entity_poly.type
_entity_poly.pdbx_seq_one_letter_code
_entity_poly.pdbx_strand_id
1 'polypeptide(L)'
;MHSQRFLKQFQQATQFISAKTKAARLLSALGLAAGICLMPNSAALEAQTVVQSSVGRAIAFSCRDSEATIRGRGATFVQVDRARIYIGYQQVSSTNKNPVMARFDSGRPTWCRTNYEVTNDDSTGYGLLWDGGGVMYAVFSSTGTQGEASQDFRRFATRGWLRNYGSGGGAKIAVLARVNPTTGSVSSASFLTAVASSGRTNSLHVRALSWTGTQLVVTADAWFSPRRANTQRMTCSGSSPFSYQLRFAPNLSTVGSASASRCS
;
A
#
# COMPACT_ATOMS: atom_id res chain seq x y z
N MET A 1 -2.51 33.21 47.71
CA MET A 1 -2.20 31.79 47.96
C MET A 1 -3.29 30.95 47.30
N HIS A 2 -2.88 29.88 46.62
CA HIS A 2 -3.68 28.71 46.19
C HIS A 2 -4.57 28.95 44.96
N SER A 3 -4.16 28.52 43.77
CA SER A 3 -4.15 27.13 43.29
C SER A 3 -5.56 26.53 43.28
N GLN A 4 -5.94 25.93 42.15
CA GLN A 4 -7.21 25.24 41.85
C GLN A 4 -8.23 26.01 40.96
N ARG A 5 -7.74 26.55 39.85
CA ARG A 5 -8.31 26.18 38.53
C ARG A 5 -8.04 24.69 38.29
N PHE A 6 -8.89 24.01 37.51
CA PHE A 6 -8.86 22.58 37.15
C PHE A 6 -9.56 21.63 38.14
N LEU A 7 -10.90 21.64 38.19
CA LEU A 7 -11.68 20.40 38.43
C LEU A 7 -13.21 20.51 38.26
N LYS A 8 -13.74 21.55 37.61
CA LYS A 8 -15.19 21.73 37.41
C LYS A 8 -15.69 21.68 35.96
N GLN A 9 -14.85 21.29 34.99
CA GLN A 9 -15.22 21.28 33.57
C GLN A 9 -15.29 19.88 32.92
N PHE A 10 -15.27 18.79 33.70
CA PHE A 10 -15.20 17.42 33.15
C PHE A 10 -16.38 16.49 33.48
N GLN A 11 -17.54 16.99 33.92
CA GLN A 11 -18.67 16.12 34.30
C GLN A 11 -20.05 16.47 33.67
N GLN A 12 -20.09 17.22 32.57
CA GLN A 12 -21.36 17.55 31.88
C GLN A 12 -21.43 17.07 30.41
N ALA A 13 -20.86 15.90 30.10
CA ALA A 13 -20.94 15.33 28.75
C ALA A 13 -21.27 13.84 28.77
N THR A 14 -22.35 13.43 29.44
CA THR A 14 -22.91 12.08 29.22
C THR A 14 -24.40 11.96 29.52
N GLN A 15 -25.24 12.83 28.96
CA GLN A 15 -26.65 12.52 28.79
C GLN A 15 -27.16 13.13 27.47
N PHE A 16 -28.01 12.38 26.78
CA PHE A 16 -28.72 12.68 25.53
C PHE A 16 -28.05 12.32 24.20
N ILE A 17 -28.43 11.15 23.67
CA ILE A 17 -29.12 10.89 22.37
C ILE A 17 -29.22 9.35 22.27
N SER A 18 -30.32 8.71 22.67
CA SER A 18 -31.63 8.57 22.01
C SER A 18 -31.71 7.39 21.02
N ALA A 19 -32.52 6.41 21.44
CA ALA A 19 -33.48 5.63 20.67
C ALA A 19 -33.02 4.66 19.56
N LYS A 20 -33.16 3.36 19.87
CA LYS A 20 -33.69 2.23 19.07
C LYS A 20 -33.46 0.97 19.94
N THR A 21 -34.42 0.17 20.37
CA THR A 21 -35.55 -0.41 19.64
C THR A 21 -36.55 -0.93 20.69
N LYS A 22 -37.84 -0.55 20.59
CA LYS A 22 -38.95 -1.20 21.28
C LYS A 22 -39.53 -2.27 20.35
N ALA A 23 -39.53 -3.54 20.75
CA ALA A 23 -40.53 -4.53 20.33
C ALA A 23 -40.40 -5.80 21.17
N ALA A 24 -41.35 -6.00 22.09
CA ALA A 24 -42.00 -7.28 22.41
C ALA A 24 -42.85 -7.10 23.68
N ARG A 25 -44.16 -6.90 23.50
CA ARG A 25 -45.16 -7.31 24.50
C ARG A 25 -45.47 -8.77 24.20
N LEU A 26 -45.49 -9.64 25.23
CA LEU A 26 -46.62 -10.55 25.49
C LEU A 26 -46.45 -11.32 26.82
N LEU A 27 -47.58 -11.40 27.54
CA LEU A 27 -48.03 -12.27 28.64
C LEU A 27 -47.27 -12.40 29.97
N SER A 28 -48.00 -11.97 31.01
CA SER A 28 -47.94 -12.43 32.39
C SER A 28 -48.41 -13.90 32.51
N ALA A 29 -47.60 -14.75 33.13
CA ALA A 29 -48.06 -15.93 33.85
C ALA A 29 -47.04 -16.26 34.96
N LEU A 30 -47.52 -16.32 36.21
CA LEU A 30 -46.79 -16.79 37.37
C LEU A 30 -46.34 -18.24 37.13
N GLY A 31 -45.05 -18.51 37.35
CA GLY A 31 -44.49 -19.85 37.42
C GLY A 31 -43.10 -19.78 38.05
N LEU A 32 -42.99 -20.22 39.30
CA LEU A 32 -41.73 -20.41 40.00
C LEU A 32 -40.90 -21.45 39.23
N ALA A 33 -39.86 -21.01 38.53
CA ALA A 33 -38.82 -21.87 37.99
C ALA A 33 -37.49 -21.14 38.16
N ALA A 34 -36.52 -21.79 38.79
CA ALA A 34 -35.16 -21.28 38.98
C ALA A 34 -34.54 -20.95 37.62
N GLY A 35 -34.56 -19.67 37.26
CA GLY A 35 -34.01 -19.16 36.02
C GLY A 35 -32.49 -19.10 36.11
N ILE A 36 -31.81 -20.13 35.61
CA ILE A 36 -30.42 -20.00 35.18
C ILE A 36 -30.45 -19.05 33.97
N CYS A 37 -30.02 -17.81 34.20
CA CYS A 37 -29.84 -16.83 33.15
C CYS A 37 -28.59 -17.22 32.33
N LEU A 38 -28.78 -18.07 31.32
CA LEU A 38 -27.77 -18.30 30.28
C LEU A 38 -27.68 -17.03 29.45
N MET A 39 -26.76 -16.14 29.84
CA MET A 39 -26.33 -15.03 28.98
C MET A 39 -25.73 -15.66 27.71
N PRO A 40 -26.23 -15.35 26.51
CA PRO A 40 -25.52 -15.73 25.30
C PRO A 40 -24.18 -15.01 25.34
N ASN A 41 -23.12 -15.80 25.45
CA ASN A 41 -21.75 -15.34 25.35
C ASN A 41 -21.55 -14.88 23.91
N SER A 42 -21.93 -13.63 23.61
CA SER A 42 -21.67 -12.97 22.34
C SER A 42 -20.18 -12.67 22.27
N ALA A 43 -19.37 -13.71 22.10
CA ALA A 43 -18.01 -13.54 21.62
C ALA A 43 -18.12 -12.87 20.26
N ALA A 44 -17.80 -11.59 20.18
CA ALA A 44 -17.56 -10.94 18.91
C ALA A 44 -16.43 -11.75 18.25
N LEU A 45 -16.76 -12.48 17.18
CA LEU A 45 -15.75 -12.99 16.26
C LEU A 45 -15.06 -11.74 15.71
N GLU A 46 -13.90 -11.40 16.25
CA GLU A 46 -13.01 -10.45 15.57
C GLU A 46 -12.62 -11.12 14.25
N ALA A 47 -13.12 -10.56 13.15
CA ALA A 47 -12.77 -11.03 11.82
C ALA A 47 -11.25 -10.89 11.68
N GLN A 48 -10.55 -12.02 11.62
CA GLN A 48 -9.11 -12.03 11.42
C GLN A 48 -8.84 -11.44 10.04
N THR A 49 -8.27 -10.24 10.00
CA THR A 49 -7.92 -9.57 8.76
C THR A 49 -6.73 -10.28 8.13
N VAL A 50 -6.95 -10.83 6.93
CA VAL A 50 -5.93 -11.60 6.21
C VAL A 50 -5.15 -10.68 5.29
N VAL A 51 -3.81 -10.76 5.37
CA VAL A 51 -2.90 -10.09 4.43
C VAL A 51 -3.34 -10.39 3.00
N GLN A 52 -3.51 -9.34 2.19
CA GLN A 52 -3.81 -9.46 0.77
C GLN A 52 -2.63 -8.98 -0.04
N SER A 53 -2.24 -9.70 -1.08
CA SER A 53 -1.21 -9.23 -2.01
C SER A 53 -1.55 -9.61 -3.44
N SER A 54 -1.28 -8.69 -4.35
CA SER A 54 -1.44 -8.89 -5.78
C SER A 54 -0.40 -8.07 -6.52
N VAL A 55 0.38 -8.73 -7.38
CA VAL A 55 1.30 -8.08 -8.31
C VAL A 55 0.97 -8.61 -9.69
N GLY A 56 0.76 -7.72 -10.64
CA GLY A 56 0.25 -8.08 -11.95
C GLY A 56 0.60 -7.07 -13.02
N ARG A 57 -0.14 -7.12 -14.12
CA ARG A 57 0.02 -6.17 -15.22
C ARG A 57 -0.67 -4.85 -14.86
N ALA A 58 -0.01 -3.73 -15.17
CA ALA A 58 -0.64 -2.43 -15.13
C ALA A 58 -1.68 -2.30 -16.26
N ILE A 59 -2.86 -1.79 -15.96
CA ILE A 59 -3.90 -1.52 -16.96
C ILE A 59 -4.27 -0.04 -16.98
N ALA A 60 -4.86 0.41 -18.10
CA ALA A 60 -5.37 1.75 -18.22
C ALA A 60 -6.75 1.88 -17.54
N PHE A 61 -6.90 2.88 -16.66
CA PHE A 61 -8.20 3.37 -16.22
C PHE A 61 -8.14 4.83 -15.76
N SER A 62 -9.31 5.43 -15.58
CA SER A 62 -9.48 6.79 -15.06
C SER A 62 -10.36 6.82 -13.82
N CYS A 63 -10.33 7.92 -13.08
CA CYS A 63 -11.23 8.14 -11.93
C CYS A 63 -12.72 8.25 -12.28
N ARG A 64 -13.06 8.22 -13.57
CA ARG A 64 -14.46 8.21 -14.06
C ARG A 64 -14.94 6.81 -14.40
N ASP A 65 -14.04 5.83 -14.52
CA ASP A 65 -14.43 4.44 -14.79
C ASP A 65 -15.14 3.84 -13.57
N SER A 66 -16.18 3.04 -13.81
CA SER A 66 -16.86 2.28 -12.75
C SER A 66 -15.99 1.13 -12.24
N GLU A 67 -16.27 0.62 -11.03
CA GLU A 67 -15.58 -0.58 -10.52
C GLU A 67 -15.72 -1.77 -11.48
N ALA A 68 -16.93 -1.96 -12.05
CA ALA A 68 -17.20 -3.04 -12.98
C ALA A 68 -16.34 -2.94 -14.24
N THR A 69 -16.16 -1.73 -14.78
CA THR A 69 -15.30 -1.46 -15.94
C THR A 69 -13.83 -1.74 -15.62
N ILE A 70 -13.32 -1.24 -14.50
CA ILE A 70 -11.93 -1.45 -14.07
C ILE A 70 -11.65 -2.94 -13.87
N ARG A 71 -12.56 -3.65 -13.18
CA ARG A 71 -12.47 -5.09 -12.97
C ARG A 71 -12.54 -5.87 -14.28
N GLY A 72 -13.43 -5.49 -15.19
CA GLY A 72 -13.60 -6.14 -16.50
C GLY A 72 -12.34 -6.07 -17.38
N ARG A 73 -11.49 -5.06 -17.18
CA ARG A 73 -10.17 -4.94 -17.84
C ARG A 73 -9.06 -5.76 -17.18
N GLY A 74 -9.35 -6.47 -16.08
CA GLY A 74 -8.37 -7.27 -15.35
C GLY A 74 -7.40 -6.46 -14.51
N ALA A 75 -7.88 -5.38 -13.87
CA ALA A 75 -7.06 -4.55 -13.00
C ALA A 75 -6.49 -5.31 -11.80
N THR A 76 -5.24 -5.01 -11.47
CA THR A 76 -4.60 -5.48 -10.23
C THR A 76 -5.28 -4.81 -9.03
N PHE A 77 -5.67 -5.59 -8.02
CA PHE A 77 -6.34 -5.09 -6.83
C PHE A 77 -6.01 -5.88 -5.57
N VAL A 78 -6.27 -5.29 -4.41
CA VAL A 78 -6.42 -6.00 -3.13
C VAL A 78 -7.77 -5.69 -2.51
N GLN A 79 -8.29 -6.65 -1.75
CA GLN A 79 -9.46 -6.45 -0.90
C GLN A 79 -9.01 -5.86 0.45
N VAL A 80 -9.65 -4.78 0.88
CA VAL A 80 -9.44 -4.16 2.21
C VAL A 80 -10.80 -4.13 2.89
N ASP A 81 -11.03 -5.06 3.82
CA ASP A 81 -12.35 -5.32 4.40
C ASP A 81 -13.41 -5.57 3.31
N ARG A 82 -14.40 -4.67 3.17
CA ARG A 82 -15.44 -4.70 2.13
C ARG A 82 -15.10 -3.86 0.89
N ALA A 83 -13.98 -3.15 0.91
CA ALA A 83 -13.52 -2.31 -0.18
C ALA A 83 -12.56 -3.05 -1.11
N ARG A 84 -12.47 -2.59 -2.34
CA ARG A 84 -11.40 -2.97 -3.27
C ARG A 84 -10.58 -1.76 -3.65
N ILE A 85 -9.27 -1.91 -3.60
CA ILE A 85 -8.33 -0.90 -4.06
C ILE A 85 -7.65 -1.43 -5.30
N TYR A 86 -7.81 -0.71 -6.40
CA TYR A 86 -7.25 -1.02 -7.71
C TYR A 86 -6.03 -0.12 -7.98
N ILE A 87 -5.08 -0.66 -8.74
CA ILE A 87 -3.89 0.06 -9.19
C ILE A 87 -3.68 -0.11 -10.69
N GLY A 88 -3.21 0.95 -11.36
CA GLY A 88 -2.96 0.96 -12.79
C GLY A 88 -2.31 2.25 -13.25
N TYR A 89 -2.65 2.69 -14.46
CA TYR A 89 -2.23 3.98 -14.99
C TYR A 89 -3.36 4.72 -15.72
N GLN A 90 -3.27 6.04 -15.76
CA GLN A 90 -4.01 6.90 -16.65
C GLN A 90 -3.14 7.20 -17.87
N GLN A 91 -3.68 7.00 -19.07
CA GLN A 91 -3.04 7.43 -20.30
C GLN A 91 -3.25 8.94 -20.46
N VAL A 92 -2.17 9.73 -20.36
CA VAL A 92 -2.23 11.20 -20.41
C VAL A 92 -2.04 11.73 -21.83
N SER A 93 -1.15 11.11 -22.59
CA SER A 93 -0.92 11.34 -24.02
C SER A 93 -0.63 10.01 -24.72
N SER A 94 -0.24 9.98 -25.99
CA SER A 94 0.16 8.72 -26.65
C SER A 94 1.44 8.10 -26.08
N THR A 95 2.28 8.88 -25.40
CA THR A 95 3.60 8.47 -24.90
C THR A 95 3.77 8.65 -23.39
N ASN A 96 2.80 9.26 -22.70
CA ASN A 96 2.88 9.51 -21.25
C ASN A 96 1.78 8.77 -20.47
N LYS A 97 2.18 8.13 -19.38
CA LYS A 97 1.30 7.43 -18.42
C LYS A 97 1.58 7.95 -17.02
N ASN A 98 0.51 8.22 -16.28
CA ASN A 98 0.59 8.55 -14.86
C ASN A 98 -0.02 7.41 -14.04
N PRO A 99 0.61 6.97 -12.94
CA PRO A 99 0.05 5.95 -12.06
C PRO A 99 -1.26 6.43 -11.41
N VAL A 100 -2.22 5.51 -11.30
CA VAL A 100 -3.51 5.76 -10.66
C VAL A 100 -3.85 4.65 -9.67
N MET A 101 -4.48 5.04 -8.56
CA MET A 101 -5.15 4.12 -7.65
C MET A 101 -6.57 4.60 -7.37
N ALA A 102 -7.48 3.66 -7.18
CA ALA A 102 -8.87 3.94 -6.84
C ALA A 102 -9.40 2.94 -5.82
N ARG A 103 -10.16 3.44 -4.83
CA ARG A 103 -10.91 2.64 -3.87
C ARG A 103 -12.38 2.67 -4.19
N PHE A 104 -13.00 1.50 -4.17
CA PHE A 104 -14.43 1.32 -4.25
C PHE A 104 -14.95 0.62 -3.01
N ASP A 105 -15.97 1.18 -2.39
CA ASP A 105 -16.73 0.56 -1.30
C ASP A 105 -18.09 0.17 -1.86
N SER A 106 -18.34 -1.15 -1.96
CA SER A 106 -19.58 -1.71 -2.53
C SER A 106 -19.93 -1.15 -3.92
N GLY A 107 -18.96 -1.10 -4.86
CA GLY A 107 -19.18 -0.58 -6.22
C GLY A 107 -19.08 0.94 -6.36
N ARG A 108 -19.05 1.70 -5.26
CA ARG A 108 -19.05 3.17 -5.28
C ARG A 108 -17.64 3.71 -5.04
N PRO A 109 -17.16 4.67 -5.86
CA PRO A 109 -15.84 5.26 -5.66
C PRO A 109 -15.81 6.07 -4.37
N THR A 110 -14.84 5.76 -3.51
CA THR A 110 -14.61 6.50 -2.26
C THR A 110 -13.45 7.47 -2.42
N TRP A 111 -12.40 7.06 -3.12
CA TRP A 111 -11.34 7.95 -3.57
C TRP A 111 -10.70 7.43 -4.85
N CYS A 112 -10.13 8.34 -5.63
CA CYS A 112 -9.27 8.04 -6.76
C CYS A 112 -8.16 9.09 -6.84
N ARG A 113 -6.92 8.64 -7.06
CA ARG A 113 -5.73 9.49 -7.05
C ARG A 113 -4.85 9.19 -8.25
N THR A 114 -4.48 10.25 -8.96
CA THR A 114 -3.63 10.22 -10.16
C THR A 114 -2.35 11.05 -9.97
N ASN A 115 -2.15 11.60 -8.77
CA ASN A 115 -1.13 12.59 -8.51
C ASN A 115 0.16 12.00 -7.94
N TYR A 116 0.42 10.69 -8.02
CA TYR A 116 1.64 10.10 -7.43
C TYR A 116 2.90 10.49 -8.21
N GLU A 117 2.80 10.51 -9.53
CA GLU A 117 3.83 10.90 -10.49
C GLU A 117 3.09 11.64 -11.60
N VAL A 118 3.42 12.92 -11.83
CA VAL A 118 2.71 13.77 -12.80
C VAL A 118 3.64 14.43 -13.82
N THR A 119 4.87 13.94 -13.91
CA THR A 119 5.87 14.40 -14.88
C THR A 119 5.62 13.74 -16.24
N ASN A 120 6.57 13.81 -17.18
CA ASN A 120 6.50 13.08 -18.45
C ASN A 120 7.21 11.71 -18.38
N ASP A 121 7.40 11.16 -17.17
CA ASP A 121 7.87 9.78 -16.99
C ASP A 121 6.75 8.78 -17.31
N ASP A 122 7.05 7.67 -18.00
CA ASP A 122 6.07 6.63 -18.36
C ASP A 122 5.81 5.69 -17.17
N SER A 123 5.28 6.25 -16.10
CA SER A 123 5.08 5.59 -14.81
C SER A 123 3.72 4.89 -14.72
N THR A 124 3.70 3.70 -14.11
CA THR A 124 2.50 2.87 -13.96
C THR A 124 2.45 2.24 -12.58
N GLY A 125 1.27 1.99 -12.04
CA GLY A 125 1.10 1.17 -10.85
C GLY A 125 0.73 -0.27 -11.21
N TYR A 126 1.32 -1.25 -10.52
CA TYR A 126 1.17 -2.67 -10.91
C TYR A 126 1.22 -3.68 -9.77
N GLY A 127 1.37 -3.25 -8.52
CA GLY A 127 1.35 -4.15 -7.37
C GLY A 127 0.78 -3.50 -6.12
N LEU A 128 0.14 -4.31 -5.30
CA LEU A 128 -0.46 -3.93 -4.02
C LEU A 128 -0.22 -5.03 -2.98
N LEU A 129 -0.02 -4.61 -1.73
CA LEU A 129 -0.11 -5.46 -0.55
C LEU A 129 -0.85 -4.70 0.55
N TRP A 130 -1.85 -5.30 1.16
CA TRP A 130 -2.47 -4.82 2.39
C TRP A 130 -2.06 -5.73 3.55
N ASP A 131 -1.59 -5.15 4.64
CA ASP A 131 -1.05 -5.88 5.79
C ASP A 131 -2.13 -6.48 6.71
N GLY A 132 -3.41 -6.28 6.38
CA GLY A 132 -4.54 -6.63 7.24
C GLY A 132 -4.90 -5.53 8.26
N GLY A 133 -4.24 -4.38 8.23
CA GLY A 133 -4.47 -3.29 9.17
C GLY A 133 -4.51 -1.92 8.51
N GLY A 134 -3.79 -0.95 9.09
CA GLY A 134 -3.79 0.43 8.63
C GLY A 134 -2.85 0.72 7.46
N VAL A 135 -2.15 -0.27 6.90
CA VAL A 135 -1.05 -0.05 5.96
C VAL A 135 -1.23 -0.84 4.67
N MET A 136 -1.07 -0.15 3.56
CA MET A 136 -0.95 -0.75 2.25
C MET A 136 0.41 -0.38 1.63
N TYR A 137 0.97 -1.26 0.83
CA TYR A 137 2.15 -1.02 0.02
C TYR A 137 1.77 -1.09 -1.44
N ALA A 138 2.18 -0.09 -2.22
CA ALA A 138 1.98 -0.04 -3.65
C ALA A 138 3.32 -0.15 -4.38
N VAL A 139 3.31 -0.84 -5.51
CA VAL A 139 4.43 -0.92 -6.44
C VAL A 139 4.10 -0.11 -7.68
N PHE A 140 4.97 0.86 -7.97
CA PHE A 140 4.96 1.63 -9.19
C PHE A 140 6.19 1.34 -10.02
N SER A 141 6.12 1.62 -11.31
CA SER A 141 7.29 1.71 -12.19
C SER A 141 7.74 3.16 -12.32
N SER A 142 9.01 3.36 -12.63
CA SER A 142 9.54 4.63 -13.13
C SER A 142 10.63 4.36 -14.16
N THR A 143 10.83 5.26 -15.13
CA THR A 143 11.86 5.13 -16.17
C THR A 143 12.93 6.22 -16.09
N GLY A 144 12.84 7.13 -15.12
CA GLY A 144 13.82 8.17 -14.95
C GLY A 144 13.42 9.19 -13.90
N THR A 145 14.09 10.34 -13.94
CA THR A 145 13.73 11.51 -13.15
C THR A 145 13.51 12.67 -14.09
N GLN A 146 12.36 13.32 -13.96
CA GLN A 146 11.97 14.46 -14.77
C GLN A 146 11.31 15.50 -13.88
N GLY A 147 11.32 16.77 -14.30
CA GLY A 147 10.67 17.86 -13.57
C GLY A 147 11.13 18.01 -12.11
N GLU A 148 10.25 18.59 -11.30
CA GLU A 148 10.52 18.90 -9.90
C GLU A 148 10.20 17.74 -8.96
N ALA A 149 10.96 17.62 -7.87
CA ALA A 149 10.76 16.55 -6.89
C ALA A 149 9.36 16.55 -6.26
N SER A 150 8.68 17.70 -6.23
CA SER A 150 7.30 17.84 -5.74
C SER A 150 6.25 17.19 -6.66
N GLN A 151 6.61 16.86 -7.90
CA GLN A 151 5.74 16.29 -8.92
C GLN A 151 5.86 14.76 -9.02
N ASP A 152 6.89 14.19 -8.39
CA ASP A 152 7.28 12.80 -8.59
C ASP A 152 7.50 12.03 -7.29
N PHE A 153 7.85 10.76 -7.39
CA PHE A 153 8.06 9.90 -6.21
C PHE A 153 9.15 10.41 -5.23
N ARG A 154 10.06 11.30 -5.64
CA ARG A 154 11.15 11.80 -4.76
C ARG A 154 10.59 12.52 -3.53
N ARG A 155 9.45 13.22 -3.61
CA ARG A 155 8.83 13.87 -2.43
C ARG A 155 8.43 12.89 -1.34
N PHE A 156 8.13 11.64 -1.70
CA PHE A 156 7.78 10.59 -0.75
C PHE A 156 9.00 9.78 -0.30
N ALA A 157 10.06 9.77 -1.10
CA ALA A 157 11.25 8.97 -0.86
C ALA A 157 12.36 9.71 -0.09
N THR A 158 12.10 10.90 0.45
CA THR A 158 13.08 11.70 1.20
C THR A 158 13.74 10.95 2.36
N ARG A 159 13.02 10.01 2.97
CA ARG A 159 13.50 9.11 4.04
C ARG A 159 13.54 7.64 3.61
N GLY A 160 13.34 7.36 2.34
CA GLY A 160 13.39 6.01 1.77
C GLY A 160 14.80 5.45 1.78
N TRP A 161 14.89 4.11 1.73
CA TRP A 161 16.16 3.40 1.60
C TRP A 161 16.95 3.88 0.36
N LEU A 162 16.29 3.99 -0.79
CA LEU A 162 16.79 4.75 -1.94
C LEU A 162 15.83 5.91 -2.21
N ARG A 163 16.41 7.11 -2.35
CA ARG A 163 15.63 8.37 -2.40
C ARG A 163 15.29 8.83 -3.81
N ASN A 164 15.94 8.28 -4.82
CA ASN A 164 15.77 8.69 -6.21
C ASN A 164 16.11 7.55 -7.18
N TYR A 165 15.83 7.78 -8.45
CA TYR A 165 16.11 6.87 -9.56
C TYR A 165 17.61 6.58 -9.74
N GLY A 166 18.50 7.50 -9.37
CA GLY A 166 19.94 7.41 -9.62
C GLY A 166 20.34 8.00 -10.98
N SER A 167 21.52 7.61 -11.48
CA SER A 167 22.07 8.13 -12.74
C SER A 167 21.51 7.40 -13.97
N GLY A 168 21.23 8.15 -15.03
CA GLY A 168 20.73 7.64 -16.30
C GLY A 168 19.24 7.84 -16.50
N GLY A 169 18.64 7.04 -17.39
CA GLY A 169 17.23 7.09 -17.76
C GLY A 169 16.88 5.97 -18.74
N GLY A 170 15.59 5.72 -18.94
CA GLY A 170 15.02 4.72 -19.84
C GLY A 170 14.84 3.33 -19.22
N ALA A 171 15.70 2.93 -18.28
CA ALA A 171 15.56 1.64 -17.62
C ALA A 171 14.35 1.65 -16.67
N LYS A 172 13.41 0.72 -16.86
CA LYS A 172 12.25 0.61 -16.00
C LYS A 172 12.61 -0.02 -14.65
N ILE A 173 12.42 0.73 -13.58
CA ILE A 173 12.66 0.31 -12.19
C ILE A 173 11.37 0.27 -11.39
N ALA A 174 11.44 -0.20 -10.14
CA ALA A 174 10.30 -0.20 -9.23
C ALA A 174 10.42 0.90 -8.16
N VAL A 175 9.28 1.45 -7.74
CA VAL A 175 9.14 2.31 -6.57
C VAL A 175 8.14 1.65 -5.63
N LEU A 176 8.54 1.43 -4.39
CA LEU A 176 7.64 1.01 -3.32
C LEU A 176 7.14 2.22 -2.57
N ALA A 177 5.83 2.30 -2.36
CA ALA A 177 5.20 3.36 -1.58
C ALA A 177 4.37 2.76 -0.45
N ARG A 178 4.49 3.33 0.75
CA ARG A 178 3.61 3.07 1.87
C ARG A 178 2.40 4.00 1.78
N VAL A 179 1.22 3.42 1.67
CA VAL A 179 -0.03 4.08 1.33
C VAL A 179 -1.04 3.86 2.46
N ASN A 180 -1.75 4.92 2.83
CA ASN A 180 -2.92 4.82 3.69
C ASN A 180 -4.12 4.28 2.87
N PRO A 181 -4.68 3.10 3.17
CA PRO A 181 -5.72 2.48 2.36
C PRO A 181 -7.07 3.22 2.40
N THR A 182 -7.29 4.08 3.39
CA THR A 182 -8.51 4.88 3.53
C THR A 182 -8.49 6.13 2.65
N THR A 183 -7.32 6.68 2.35
CA THR A 183 -7.20 7.96 1.62
C THR A 183 -6.40 7.88 0.32
N GLY A 184 -5.67 6.78 0.11
CA GLY A 184 -4.71 6.62 -0.99
C GLY A 184 -3.46 7.51 -0.85
N SER A 185 -3.24 8.17 0.29
CA SER A 185 -2.10 9.07 0.50
C SER A 185 -0.82 8.30 0.79
N VAL A 186 0.30 8.73 0.20
CA VAL A 186 1.62 8.12 0.42
C VAL A 186 2.32 8.80 1.61
N SER A 187 2.77 8.01 2.58
CA SER A 187 3.52 8.51 3.75
C SER A 187 5.04 8.39 3.58
N SER A 188 5.48 7.39 2.81
CA SER A 188 6.89 7.15 2.51
C SER A 188 7.03 6.32 1.25
N ALA A 189 8.17 6.43 0.58
CA ALA A 189 8.51 5.59 -0.56
C ALA A 189 9.99 5.22 -0.56
N SER A 190 10.36 4.23 -1.35
CA SER A 190 11.75 3.95 -1.72
C SER A 190 11.80 3.52 -3.18
N PHE A 191 12.85 3.97 -3.86
CA PHE A 191 13.22 3.44 -5.18
C PHE A 191 13.87 2.06 -5.00
N LEU A 192 13.78 1.21 -6.03
CA LEU A 192 14.39 -0.11 -6.08
C LEU A 192 15.03 -0.25 -7.45
N THR A 193 16.37 -0.26 -7.48
CA THR A 193 17.13 -0.24 -8.73
C THR A 193 18.13 -1.38 -8.78
N ALA A 194 18.33 -1.91 -9.98
CA ALA A 194 19.58 -2.58 -10.34
C ALA A 194 20.55 -1.53 -10.91
N VAL A 195 21.84 -1.85 -10.95
CA VAL A 195 22.88 -0.94 -11.44
C VAL A 195 23.90 -1.66 -12.30
N ALA A 196 24.34 -0.99 -13.36
CA ALA A 196 25.46 -1.44 -14.19
C ALA A 196 26.80 -1.22 -13.49
N SER A 197 27.87 -1.80 -14.05
CA SER A 197 29.25 -1.57 -13.60
C SER A 197 29.66 -0.09 -13.67
N SER A 198 29.09 0.66 -14.62
CA SER A 198 29.25 2.12 -14.75
C SER A 198 28.51 2.94 -13.68
N GLY A 199 27.77 2.30 -12.77
CA GLY A 199 26.96 2.97 -11.74
C GLY A 199 25.61 3.51 -12.25
N ARG A 200 25.32 3.37 -13.55
CA ARG A 200 24.02 3.75 -14.13
C ARG A 200 22.91 2.81 -13.68
N THR A 201 21.72 3.37 -13.46
CA THR A 201 20.50 2.64 -13.13
C THR A 201 20.10 1.69 -14.25
N ASN A 202 19.61 0.52 -13.87
CA ASN A 202 19.13 -0.50 -14.78
C ASN A 202 17.89 -1.22 -14.22
N SER A 203 17.25 -2.01 -15.08
CA SER A 203 15.91 -2.51 -14.89
C SER A 203 15.78 -3.48 -13.73
N LEU A 204 14.69 -3.28 -12.99
CA LEU A 204 14.25 -4.12 -11.89
C LEU A 204 12.73 -4.15 -11.88
N HIS A 205 12.16 -5.34 -11.73
CA HIS A 205 10.71 -5.55 -11.68
C HIS A 205 10.33 -6.36 -10.45
N VAL A 206 9.39 -5.86 -9.64
CA VAL A 206 8.86 -6.62 -8.49
C VAL A 206 7.87 -7.66 -8.98
N ARG A 207 8.03 -8.90 -8.53
CA ARG A 207 7.14 -10.03 -8.86
C ARG A 207 6.19 -10.41 -7.74
N ALA A 208 6.59 -10.20 -6.49
CA ALA A 208 5.76 -10.56 -5.35
C ALA A 208 6.06 -9.68 -4.14
N LEU A 209 5.03 -9.47 -3.33
CA LEU A 209 5.12 -8.87 -2.01
C LEU A 209 4.59 -9.86 -0.98
N SER A 210 5.17 -9.88 0.21
CA SER A 210 4.58 -10.57 1.35
C SER A 210 4.84 -9.83 2.66
N TRP A 211 3.98 -10.06 3.64
CA TRP A 211 4.07 -9.46 4.96
C TRP A 211 4.37 -10.53 6.00
N THR A 212 5.31 -10.25 6.88
CA THR A 212 5.74 -11.17 7.94
C THR A 212 5.18 -10.83 9.32
N GLY A 213 4.34 -9.79 9.41
CA GLY A 213 3.92 -9.18 10.68
C GLY A 213 4.79 -7.97 11.07
N THR A 214 6.08 -7.98 10.73
CA THR A 214 7.03 -6.93 11.12
C THR A 214 7.86 -6.36 9.96
N GLN A 215 7.90 -7.06 8.82
CA GLN A 215 8.67 -6.66 7.65
C GLN A 215 7.88 -6.90 6.37
N LEU A 216 8.09 -5.99 5.40
CA LEU A 216 7.69 -6.19 4.01
C LEU A 216 8.79 -6.96 3.28
N VAL A 217 8.45 -8.12 2.73
CA VAL A 217 9.33 -8.89 1.86
C VAL A 217 8.96 -8.59 0.42
N VAL A 218 9.97 -8.26 -0.37
CA VAL A 218 9.83 -7.89 -1.77
C VAL A 218 10.66 -8.87 -2.58
N THR A 219 10.02 -9.57 -3.50
CA THR A 219 10.70 -10.44 -4.48
C THR A 219 10.67 -9.76 -5.83
N ALA A 220 11.81 -9.68 -6.49
CA ALA A 220 12.01 -8.98 -7.74
C ALA A 220 12.96 -9.72 -8.68
N ASP A 221 12.93 -9.33 -9.94
CA ASP A 221 13.91 -9.69 -10.96
C ASP A 221 14.77 -8.47 -11.29
N ALA A 222 16.08 -8.64 -11.25
CA ALA A 222 17.05 -7.60 -11.59
C ALA A 222 17.81 -7.98 -12.86
N TRP A 223 17.78 -7.14 -13.89
CA TRP A 223 18.50 -7.43 -15.15
C TRP A 223 20.00 -7.16 -15.07
N PHE A 224 20.44 -6.46 -14.03
CA PHE A 224 21.83 -6.14 -13.72
C PHE A 224 22.04 -6.30 -12.21
N SER A 225 23.24 -5.94 -11.71
CA SER A 225 23.57 -6.07 -10.30
C SER A 225 22.53 -5.38 -9.40
N PRO A 226 21.80 -6.12 -8.55
CA PRO A 226 20.96 -5.54 -7.53
C PRO A 226 21.81 -4.89 -6.43
N ARG A 227 21.13 -4.26 -5.46
CA ARG A 227 21.79 -3.55 -4.37
C ARG A 227 21.81 -4.38 -3.09
N ARG A 228 22.86 -4.21 -2.30
CA ARG A 228 22.95 -4.69 -0.91
C ARG A 228 22.10 -3.82 0.00
N ALA A 229 21.79 -4.31 1.19
CA ALA A 229 21.07 -3.55 2.23
C ALA A 229 21.69 -2.17 2.53
N ASN A 230 23.01 -2.02 2.40
CA ASN A 230 23.73 -0.74 2.55
C ASN A 230 23.75 0.12 1.26
N THR A 231 22.87 -0.16 0.29
CA THR A 231 22.68 0.49 -1.02
C THR A 231 23.78 0.25 -2.06
N GLN A 232 24.91 -0.37 -1.68
CA GLN A 232 26.01 -0.65 -2.59
C GLN A 232 25.64 -1.72 -3.61
N ARG A 233 26.28 -1.68 -4.78
CA ARG A 233 26.10 -2.69 -5.83
C ARG A 233 26.57 -4.08 -5.37
N MET A 234 25.83 -5.13 -5.69
CA MET A 234 26.29 -6.52 -5.54
C MET A 234 27.20 -6.93 -6.70
N THR A 235 28.16 -7.82 -6.44
CA THR A 235 28.96 -8.44 -7.51
C THR A 235 28.22 -9.69 -7.98
N CYS A 236 27.85 -9.76 -9.25
CA CYS A 236 27.05 -10.86 -9.79
C CYS A 236 27.78 -11.58 -10.91
N SER A 237 27.44 -12.86 -11.09
CA SER A 237 27.97 -13.72 -12.16
C SER A 237 26.85 -14.46 -12.88
N GLY A 238 27.09 -14.81 -14.15
CA GLY A 238 26.10 -15.48 -15.00
C GLY A 238 25.05 -14.54 -15.60
N SER A 239 24.07 -15.13 -16.30
CA SER A 239 23.06 -14.40 -17.06
C SER A 239 21.91 -13.91 -16.18
N SER A 240 21.44 -12.69 -16.43
CA SER A 240 20.26 -12.12 -15.80
C SER A 240 18.94 -12.68 -16.41
N PRO A 241 17.77 -12.50 -15.76
CA PRO A 241 17.55 -11.79 -14.50
C PRO A 241 18.12 -12.53 -13.27
N PHE A 242 18.53 -11.76 -12.26
CA PHE A 242 18.87 -12.26 -10.94
C PHE A 242 17.62 -12.21 -10.05
N SER A 243 17.23 -13.35 -9.49
CA SER A 243 16.13 -13.41 -8.52
C SER A 243 16.58 -12.74 -7.23
N TYR A 244 15.91 -11.67 -6.85
CA TYR A 244 16.32 -10.73 -5.83
C TYR A 244 15.25 -10.61 -4.73
N GLN A 245 15.66 -10.72 -3.46
CA GLN A 245 14.78 -10.59 -2.32
C GLN A 245 15.27 -9.49 -1.38
N LEU A 246 14.36 -8.62 -0.96
CA LEU A 246 14.57 -7.54 -0.01
C LEU A 246 13.63 -7.68 1.18
N ARG A 247 14.12 -7.40 2.38
CA ARG A 247 13.30 -7.30 3.60
C ARG A 247 13.35 -5.88 4.13
N PHE A 248 12.28 -5.14 3.90
CA PHE A 248 12.16 -3.74 4.32
C PHE A 248 11.60 -3.63 5.73
N ALA A 249 12.10 -2.62 6.45
CA ALA A 249 11.37 -2.07 7.59
C ALA A 249 10.00 -1.52 7.12
N PRO A 250 8.94 -1.54 7.97
CA PRO A 250 7.59 -1.15 7.56
C PRO A 250 7.46 0.25 6.99
N ASN A 251 8.34 1.18 7.39
CA ASN A 251 8.37 2.56 6.95
C ASN A 251 9.14 2.79 5.63
N LEU A 252 9.73 1.74 5.06
CA LEU A 252 10.55 1.73 3.84
C LEU A 252 11.87 2.51 3.92
N SER A 253 12.30 2.94 5.12
CA SER A 253 13.55 3.71 5.27
C SER A 253 14.81 2.88 5.22
N THR A 254 14.71 1.60 5.56
CA THR A 254 15.84 0.68 5.64
C THR A 254 15.47 -0.70 5.12
N VAL A 255 16.50 -1.41 4.68
CA VAL A 255 16.45 -2.82 4.30
C VAL A 255 17.26 -3.58 5.33
N GLY A 256 16.63 -4.52 6.03
CA GLY A 256 17.31 -5.37 7.00
C GLY A 256 18.15 -6.47 6.33
N SER A 257 17.71 -6.96 5.17
CA SER A 257 18.48 -7.90 4.35
C SER A 257 18.15 -7.80 2.87
N ALA A 258 19.16 -8.07 2.04
CA ALA A 258 19.06 -8.10 0.59
C ALA A 258 19.87 -9.30 0.09
N SER A 259 19.27 -10.14 -0.76
CA SER A 259 19.94 -11.32 -1.31
C SER A 259 19.52 -11.53 -2.75
N ALA A 260 20.45 -11.96 -3.61
CA ALA A 260 20.15 -12.30 -4.99
C ALA A 260 20.87 -13.57 -5.44
N SER A 261 20.22 -14.34 -6.30
CA SER A 261 20.83 -15.53 -6.90
C SER A 261 22.12 -15.16 -7.63
N ARG A 262 23.22 -15.88 -7.37
CA ARG A 262 24.53 -15.69 -8.04
C ARG A 262 25.15 -14.29 -7.85
N CYS A 263 24.78 -13.61 -6.77
CA CYS A 263 25.33 -12.32 -6.40
C CYS A 263 25.88 -12.37 -4.98
N SER A 264 27.05 -11.79 -4.80
CA SER A 264 27.73 -11.65 -3.50
C SER A 264 27.85 -10.21 -3.10
#